data_AF-A0A3S4KH19-F1
#
_entry.id   AF-A0A3S4KH19-F1
#
_cell.length_a   1.000
_cell.length_b   1.000
_cell.length_c   1.000
_cell.angle_alpha   90.00
_cell.angle_beta   90.00
_cell.angle_gamma   90.00
#
_symmetry.space_group_name_H-M   'P 1'
#
loop_
_entity.id
_entity.type
_entity.pdbx_description
1 polymer ?
#
loop_
_entity_poly.entity_id
_entity_poly.type
_entity_poly.pdbx_seq_one_letter_code
_entity_poly.pdbx_strand_id
1 'polypeptide(L)' 'MHWVKHPTLLILDEPLQGLDPLNRQLIRRFVDVLISEGETQLLFVSHHAEDAPACITHRLEFVPDGGLYRYVLTKIN' A
#
# COMPACT_ATOMS: atom_id res chain seq x y z
N MET A 1 22.48 -7.19 -1.47
CA MET A 1 21.65 -7.36 -2.68
C MET A 1 21.25 -5.98 -3.13
N HIS A 2 22.00 -5.40 -4.08
CA HIS A 2 21.84 -4.00 -4.48
C HIS A 2 20.69 -3.89 -5.47
N TRP A 3 19.57 -3.31 -5.04
CA TRP A 3 18.50 -2.90 -5.93
C TRP A 3 19.03 -1.78 -6.84
N VAL A 4 18.97 -2.00 -8.16
CA VAL A 4 19.68 -1.22 -9.19
C VAL A 4 19.24 0.25 -9.27
N LYS A 5 18.10 0.62 -8.69
CA LYS A 5 17.64 2.01 -8.50
C LYS A 5 16.74 2.02 -7.26
N HIS A 6 16.98 2.90 -6.30
CA HIS A 6 16.01 3.19 -5.24
C HIS A 6 14.89 4.03 -5.85
N PRO A 7 13.70 3.47 -6.15
CA PRO A 7 12.64 4.27 -6.75
C PRO A 7 12.12 5.26 -5.70
N THR A 8 11.93 6.52 -6.07
CA THR A 8 11.32 7.52 -5.18
C THR A 8 9.83 7.25 -4.95
N LEU A 9 9.19 6.46 -5.81
CA LEU A 9 7.80 6.06 -5.71
C LEU A 9 7.64 4.61 -6.16
N LEU A 10 7.07 3.78 -5.28
CA LEU A 10 6.66 2.40 -5.53
C LEU A 10 5.13 2.34 -5.57
N ILE A 11 4.57 1.89 -6.68
CA ILE A 11 3.12 1.70 -6.85
C ILE A 11 2.85 0.20 -6.92
N LEU A 12 1.98 -0.29 -6.04
CA LEU A 12 1.53 -1.68 -6.01
C LEU A 12 0.01 -1.70 -6.19
N ASP A 13 -0.44 -2.31 -7.29
CA ASP A 13 -1.86 -2.48 -7.60
C ASP A 13 -2.27 -3.93 -7.33
N GLU A 14 -3.18 -4.13 -6.37
CA GLU A 14 -3.65 -5.43 -5.91
C GLU A 14 -2.54 -6.48 -5.64
N PRO A 15 -1.44 -6.12 -4.93
CA PRO A 15 -0.26 -7.00 -4.82
C PRO A 15 -0.49 -8.29 -4.02
N LEU A 16 -1.61 -8.37 -3.29
CA LEU A 16 -1.98 -9.52 -2.46
C LEU A 16 -3.01 -10.43 -3.14
N GLN A 17 -3.52 -10.04 -4.31
CA GLN A 17 -4.55 -10.79 -5.01
C GLN A 17 -4.02 -12.16 -5.46
N GLY A 18 -4.79 -13.22 -5.18
CA GLY A 18 -4.42 -14.60 -5.55
C GLY A 18 -3.37 -15.25 -4.65
N LEU A 19 -2.87 -14.56 -3.61
CA LEU A 19 -1.95 -15.13 -2.63
C LEU A 19 -2.68 -15.79 -1.46
N ASP A 20 -2.13 -16.90 -0.98
CA ASP A 20 -2.52 -17.52 0.29
C ASP A 20 -2.16 -16.62 1.49
N PRO A 21 -2.76 -16.85 2.67
CA PRO A 21 -2.55 -16.00 3.85
C PRO A 21 -1.08 -15.84 4.27
N LEU A 22 -0.24 -16.87 4.10
CA LEU A 22 1.18 -16.82 4.47
C LEU A 22 1.94 -15.88 3.53
N ASN A 23 1.72 -16.04 2.22
CA ASN A 23 2.34 -15.20 1.21
C ASN A 23 1.89 -13.73 1.32
N ARG A 24 0.63 -13.48 1.69
CA ARG A 24 0.17 -12.12 2.01
C ARG A 24 0.96 -11.49 3.15
N GLN A 25 1.19 -12.24 4.23
CA GLN A 25 1.98 -11.78 5.37
C GLN A 25 3.44 -11.50 4.99
N LEU A 26 4.03 -12.33 4.13
CA LEU A 26 5.40 -12.13 3.64
C LEU A 26 5.53 -10.86 2.81
N ILE A 27 4.61 -10.61 1.86
CA ILE A 27 4.60 -9.38 1.06
C ILE A 27 4.47 -8.16 1.96
N ARG A 28 3.53 -8.17 2.93
CA ARG A 28 3.33 -7.05 3.86
C ARG A 28 4.61 -6.71 4.64
N ARG A 29 5.27 -7.72 5.21
CA ARG A 29 6.56 -7.54 5.91
C ARG A 29 7.66 -7.03 4.98
N PHE A 30 7.73 -7.55 3.76
CA PHE A 30 8.72 -7.11 2.78
C PHE A 30 8.53 -5.63 2.44
N VAL A 31 7.29 -5.20 2.22
CA VAL A 31 6.95 -3.79 1.96
C VAL A 31 7.27 -2.92 3.17
N ASP A 32 6.91 -3.35 4.39
CA ASP A 32 7.25 -2.61 5.61
C ASP A 32 8.77 -2.38 5.74
N VAL A 33 9.58 -3.42 5.51
CA VAL A 33 11.05 -3.32 5.56
C VAL A 33 11.57 -2.40 4.45
N LEU A 34 11.08 -2.55 3.22
CA LEU A 34 11.51 -1.75 2.07
C LEU A 34 11.27 -0.25 2.26
N ILE A 35 10.17 0.12 2.93
CA ILE A 35 9.86 1.52 3.25
C ILE A 35 10.64 2.00 4.47
N SER A 36 10.93 1.14 5.45
CA SER A 36 11.75 1.52 6.60
C SER A 36 13.21 1.83 6.26
N GLU A 37 13.74 1.23 5.19
CA GLU A 37 15.16 1.31 4.82
C GLU A 37 15.49 2.43 3.80
N GLY A 38 14.50 3.21 3.33
CA GLY A 38 14.76 4.22 2.29
C GLY A 38 13.73 5.36 2.20
N GLU A 39 13.97 6.30 1.29
CA GLU A 39 13.08 7.44 1.00
C GLU A 39 11.96 7.10 -0.01
N THR A 40 11.68 5.82 -0.22
CA THR A 40 10.69 5.35 -1.20
C THR A 40 9.28 5.70 -0.70
N GLN A 41 8.52 6.48 -1.48
CA GLN A 41 7.09 6.65 -1.24
C GLN A 41 6.33 5.41 -1.72
N LEU A 42 5.35 4.95 -0.95
CA LEU A 42 4.52 3.80 -1.31
C LEU A 42 3.09 4.23 -1.64
N LEU A 43 2.60 3.82 -2.81
CA LEU A 43 1.19 3.80 -3.14
C LEU A 43 0.73 2.34 -3.20
N PHE A 44 -0.12 1.94 -2.26
CA PHE A 44 -0.65 0.58 -2.15
C PHE A 44 -2.15 0.60 -2.42
N VAL A 45 -2.59 -0.07 -3.47
CA VAL A 45 -4.00 -0.20 -3.84
C VAL A 45 -4.46 -1.62 -3.48
N SER A 46 -5.53 -1.69 -2.68
CA SER A 46 -6.15 -2.95 -2.30
C SER A 46 -7.64 -2.75 -2.02
N HIS A 47 -8.44 -3.78 -2.30
CA HIS A 47 -9.84 -3.88 -1.91
C HIS A 47 -10.06 -4.04 -0.40
N HIS A 48 -9.04 -4.42 0.37
CA HIS A 48 -9.13 -4.73 1.79
C HIS A 48 -8.28 -3.78 2.63
N ALA A 49 -8.89 -3.04 3.55
CA ALA A 49 -8.16 -2.11 4.41
C ALA A 49 -7.22 -2.84 5.39
N GLU A 50 -7.59 -4.06 5.79
CA GLU A 50 -6.81 -4.96 6.64
C GLU A 50 -5.52 -5.47 5.99
N ASP A 51 -5.45 -5.40 4.66
CA ASP A 51 -4.31 -5.83 3.85
C ASP A 51 -3.23 -4.74 3.73
N ALA A 52 -3.55 -3.51 4.14
CA ALA A 52 -2.60 -2.40 4.18
C ALA A 52 -1.39 -2.73 5.09
N PRO A 53 -0.16 -2.47 4.63
CA PRO A 53 1.05 -2.54 5.46
C PRO A 53 0.97 -1.59 6.66
N ALA A 54 1.70 -1.89 7.73
CA ALA A 54 1.71 -1.04 8.93
C ALA A 54 2.37 0.32 8.68
N CYS A 55 3.22 0.42 7.66
CA CYS A 55 3.91 1.66 7.27
C CYS A 55 2.99 2.70 6.59
N ILE A 56 1.73 2.38 6.30
CA ILE A 56 0.81 3.32 5.65
C ILE A 56 0.44 4.47 6.60
N THR A 57 0.62 5.70 6.13
CA THR A 57 0.34 6.92 6.91
C THR A 57 -0.94 7.63 6.48
N HIS A 58 -1.33 7.46 5.23
CA HIS A 58 -2.50 8.10 4.64
C HIS A 58 -3.35 7.06 3.92
N ARG A 59 -4.67 7.18 4.05
CA ARG A 59 -5.65 6.36 3.34
C ARG A 59 -6.46 7.24 2.40
N LEU A 60 -6.57 6.82 1.15
CA LEU A 60 -7.45 7.45 0.16
C LEU A 60 -8.61 6.51 -0.10
N GLU A 61 -9.82 6.97 0.18
CA GLU A 61 -11.06 6.21 -0.01
C GLU A 61 -11.94 6.90 -1.04
N PHE A 62 -12.52 6.14 -1.97
CA PHE A 62 -13.54 6.65 -2.89
C PHE A 62 -14.93 6.37 -2.32
N VAL A 63 -15.62 7.43 -1.91
CA VAL A 63 -16.96 7.34 -1.31
C VAL A 63 -18.00 7.78 -2.36
N PRO A 64 -19.08 7.00 -2.58
CA PRO A 64 -20.15 7.39 -3.50
C PRO A 64 -20.84 8.66 -3.01
N ASP A 65 -21.08 9.61 -3.92
CA ASP A 65 -21.71 10.90 -3.67
C ASP A 65 -22.62 11.27 -4.87
N GLY A 66 -23.93 11.10 -4.71
CA GLY A 66 -24.93 11.54 -5.70
C GLY A 66 -24.78 10.95 -7.11
N GLY A 67 -24.23 9.74 -7.27
CA GLY A 67 -23.95 9.11 -8.57
C GLY A 67 -22.54 9.36 -9.12
N LEU A 68 -21.73 10.14 -8.40
CA LEU A 68 -20.29 10.30 -8.59
C LEU A 68 -19.53 9.67 -7.42
N TYR A 69 -18.19 9.73 -7.45
CA TYR A 69 -17.34 9.37 -6.33
C TYR A 69 -16.55 10.60 -5.86
N ARG A 70 -16.49 10.79 -4.55
CA ARG A 70 -15.61 11.76 -3.90
C ARG A 70 -14.46 11.02 -3.23
N TYR A 71 -13.24 11.55 -3.34
CA TYR A 71 -12.12 11.02 -2.57
C TYR A 71 -12.13 11.61 -1.15
N VAL A 72 -11.83 10.77 -0.17
CA VAL A 72 -11.60 11.15 1.22
C VAL A 72 -10.17 10.75 1.55
N LEU A 73 -9.35 11.72 1.92
CA LEU A 73 -8.00 11.47 2.42
C LEU A 73 -8.03 11.51 3.95
N THR A 74 -7.72 10.38 4.57
CA THR A 74 -7.65 10.23 6.02
C THR A 74 -6.21 9.96 6.43
N LYS A 75 -5.67 10.73 7.37
CA LYS A 75 -4.39 10.44 8.00
C LYS A 75 -4.63 9.39 9.09
N ILE A 76 -3.97 8.24 9.00
CA ILE A 76 -4.17 7.07 9.89
C ILE A 76 -3.01 6.83 10.86
N ASN A 77 -1.98 7.69 10.82
CA ASN A 77 -0.88 7.75 11.77
C ASN A 77 -0.59 9.20 12.17
#